data_AF-A0A240AQW5-F1
#
_entry.id   AF-A0A240AQW5-F1
#
_cell.length_a   1.000
_cell.length_b   1.000
_cell.length_c   1.000
_cell.angle_alpha   90.00
_cell.angle_beta   90.00
_cell.angle_gamma   90.00
#
_symmetry.space_group_name_H-M   'P 1'
#
loop_
_entity.id
_entity.type
_entity.pdbx_description
1 polymer ?
#
loop_
_entity_poly.entity_id
_entity_poly.type
_entity_poly.pdbx_seq_one_letter_code
_entity_poly.pdbx_strand_id
1 'polypeptide(L)'
;MASNSSAVRAFFVALLAGTVGMGSYAMTTGTDAGGNGTEGGQQAQHGDAAPAPFTTADQGSCLTWTVGEGGAISGFEQTDCAGEHRFEVASRQDLAVYPTAEFGENAPMPNPTRQAQLREELCGASTVRYLEGRYDPHGRYSIAPILPPASAWEAGDRTMLCGLQETDRAGEPILTTGRVVEQDQARTFEPGECVAIDGANSLSVVDCAAAHQMEITSRVDLAPVFPEGTPSVEDQDKHLGDVCTKAAHDYLGSEENLYQISLQPFWTTQQAAAWEGGSHSVNCALVFSSPEGGFAELTGTATGGKEVLRIDGNPPPDRPKRRPLREHQAPPAPEAAPDAPEAAPPAPEEAPQ
;
A
#
# COMPACT_ATOMS: atom_id res chain seq x y z
N MET A 1 49.11 22.66 -4.64
CA MET A 1 49.28 21.18 -4.63
C MET A 1 47.90 20.58 -4.79
N ALA A 2 47.74 19.75 -5.82
CA ALA A 2 46.47 19.13 -6.19
C ALA A 2 46.02 18.11 -5.14
N SER A 3 44.70 17.90 -5.03
CA SER A 3 44.17 16.54 -5.16
C SER A 3 42.68 16.60 -5.52
N ASN A 4 42.37 16.18 -6.74
CA ASN A 4 41.03 15.82 -7.19
C ASN A 4 40.64 14.51 -6.50
N SER A 5 39.55 14.50 -5.74
CA SER A 5 38.91 13.26 -5.32
C SER A 5 37.68 13.02 -6.17
N SER A 6 37.89 12.23 -7.22
CA SER A 6 36.85 11.66 -8.06
C SER A 6 35.88 10.84 -7.21
N ALA A 7 34.61 11.24 -7.18
CA ALA A 7 33.53 10.43 -6.62
C ALA A 7 33.27 9.24 -7.55
N VAL A 8 33.67 8.05 -7.11
CA VAL A 8 33.33 6.79 -7.77
C VAL A 8 31.83 6.57 -7.55
N ARG A 9 31.02 6.87 -8.57
CA ARG A 9 29.62 6.41 -8.65
C ARG A 9 29.64 4.92 -8.97
N ALA A 10 29.43 4.08 -7.96
CA ALA A 10 29.14 2.67 -8.17
C ALA A 10 27.72 2.54 -8.74
N PHE A 11 27.62 2.24 -10.04
CA PHE A 11 26.39 1.79 -10.66
C PHE A 11 26.20 0.30 -10.33
N PHE A 12 25.23 -0.03 -9.50
CA PHE A 12 24.73 -1.40 -9.40
C PHE A 12 23.58 -1.58 -10.38
N VAL A 13 23.85 -2.27 -11.49
CA VAL A 13 22.80 -2.85 -12.34
C VAL A 13 22.47 -4.21 -11.73
N ALA A 14 21.42 -4.27 -10.91
CA ALA A 14 20.85 -5.53 -10.46
C ALA A 14 19.84 -6.01 -11.51
N LEU A 15 20.30 -6.85 -12.43
CA LEU A 15 19.44 -7.70 -13.26
C LEU A 15 18.91 -8.83 -12.35
N LEU A 16 17.71 -8.68 -11.81
CA LEU A 16 16.99 -9.79 -11.17
C LEU A 16 15.96 -10.34 -12.16
N ALA A 17 16.24 -11.57 -12.59
CA ALA A 17 15.32 -12.42 -13.31
C ALA A 17 14.06 -12.63 -12.46
N GLY A 18 12.89 -12.42 -13.08
CA GLY A 18 11.59 -12.56 -12.44
C GLY A 18 11.39 -13.96 -11.86
N THR A 19 11.20 -14.03 -10.55
CA THR A 19 10.57 -15.16 -9.89
C THR A 19 9.10 -14.80 -9.67
N VAL A 20 8.20 -15.52 -10.34
CA VAL A 20 6.77 -15.48 -10.03
C VAL A 20 6.61 -15.95 -8.59
N GLY A 21 6.18 -15.03 -7.71
CA GLY A 21 5.82 -15.37 -6.34
C GLY A 21 4.63 -16.32 -6.35
N MET A 22 4.84 -17.57 -5.93
CA MET A 22 3.75 -18.46 -5.55
C MET A 22 3.16 -17.94 -4.25
N GLY A 23 2.15 -17.08 -4.35
CA GLY A 23 1.18 -16.90 -3.27
C GLY A 23 0.41 -18.21 -3.12
N SER A 24 0.52 -18.84 -1.96
CA SER A 24 -0.29 -20.00 -1.60
C SER A 24 -1.71 -19.52 -1.31
N TYR A 25 -2.62 -19.68 -2.27
CA TYR A 25 -4.04 -19.52 -2.04
C TYR A 25 -4.53 -20.69 -1.17
N ALA A 26 -4.87 -20.42 0.08
CA ALA A 26 -5.66 -21.34 0.88
C ALA A 26 -7.12 -21.22 0.41
N MET A 27 -7.63 -22.24 -0.27
CA MET A 27 -9.06 -22.35 -0.57
C MET A 27 -9.65 -23.50 0.23
N THR A 28 -10.60 -23.16 1.09
CA THR A 28 -11.46 -24.10 1.82
C THR A 28 -12.73 -24.33 1.02
N THR A 29 -13.12 -25.59 0.85
CA THR A 29 -14.38 -25.97 0.18
C THR A 29 -15.58 -25.60 1.07
N GLY A 30 -16.44 -24.70 0.60
CA GLY A 30 -17.72 -24.41 1.24
C GLY A 30 -18.66 -25.62 1.14
N THR A 31 -19.11 -26.12 2.30
CA THR A 31 -20.25 -27.03 2.41
C THR A 31 -21.47 -26.23 2.81
N ASP A 32 -22.45 -26.11 1.92
CA ASP A 32 -23.75 -25.51 2.27
C ASP A 32 -24.89 -26.53 2.25
N ALA A 33 -25.74 -26.34 3.26
CA ALA A 33 -26.92 -27.12 3.58
C ALA A 33 -28.07 -26.84 2.60
N GLY A 34 -28.75 -27.92 2.18
CA GLY A 34 -29.82 -27.88 1.20
C GLY A 34 -31.14 -27.27 1.69
N GLY A 35 -31.91 -26.74 0.75
CA GLY A 35 -33.30 -26.36 0.89
C GLY A 35 -34.07 -26.61 -0.41
N ASN A 36 -35.08 -27.49 -0.34
CA ASN A 36 -35.87 -27.99 -1.47
C ASN A 36 -37.02 -27.01 -1.84
N GLY A 37 -37.35 -26.91 -3.12
CA GLY A 37 -38.14 -25.81 -3.71
C GLY A 37 -39.67 -25.86 -3.65
N THR A 38 -40.34 -24.89 -4.31
CA THR A 38 -41.64 -25.04 -5.01
C THR A 38 -41.96 -23.80 -5.86
N GLU A 39 -42.57 -24.00 -7.04
CA GLU A 39 -43.05 -22.97 -7.97
C GLU A 39 -44.42 -22.38 -7.56
N GLY A 40 -44.65 -21.10 -7.86
CA GLY A 40 -46.00 -20.49 -7.86
C GLY A 40 -46.06 -18.97 -8.05
N GLY A 41 -46.50 -18.51 -9.24
CA GLY A 41 -47.43 -17.38 -9.45
C GLY A 41 -47.02 -15.93 -9.12
N GLN A 42 -47.01 -15.09 -10.17
CA GLN A 42 -46.75 -13.64 -10.22
C GLN A 42 -47.51 -12.75 -9.21
N GLN A 43 -46.79 -11.80 -8.59
CA GLN A 43 -47.23 -10.41 -8.38
C GLN A 43 -46.04 -9.50 -8.04
N ALA A 44 -45.97 -8.33 -8.70
CA ALA A 44 -44.92 -7.35 -8.52
C ALA A 44 -45.00 -6.71 -7.12
N GLN A 45 -43.95 -6.91 -6.31
CA GLN A 45 -43.61 -6.10 -5.15
C GLN A 45 -42.12 -5.80 -5.23
N HIS A 46 -41.76 -4.53 -5.04
CA HIS A 46 -40.38 -4.14 -4.72
C HIS A 46 -40.05 -4.72 -3.33
N GLY A 47 -39.64 -5.99 -3.31
CA GLY A 47 -38.98 -6.62 -2.19
C GLY A 47 -37.51 -6.81 -2.57
N ASP A 48 -36.62 -6.72 -1.59
CA ASP A 48 -35.22 -7.11 -1.73
C ASP A 48 -35.18 -8.49 -2.39
N ALA A 49 -34.82 -8.50 -3.68
CA ALA A 49 -34.74 -9.72 -4.44
C ALA A 49 -33.66 -10.59 -3.80
N ALA A 50 -33.94 -11.89 -3.63
CA ALA A 50 -32.91 -12.83 -3.21
C ALA A 50 -31.68 -12.65 -4.13
N PRO A 51 -30.49 -12.52 -3.55
CA PRO A 51 -29.31 -12.14 -4.30
C PRO A 51 -29.00 -13.21 -5.36
N ALA A 52 -28.59 -12.75 -6.54
CA ALA A 52 -28.43 -13.62 -7.69
C ALA A 52 -27.27 -14.61 -7.45
N PRO A 53 -27.45 -15.90 -7.82
CA PRO A 53 -26.43 -16.91 -7.59
C PRO A 53 -25.16 -16.63 -8.42
N PHE A 54 -24.03 -17.15 -7.95
CA PHE A 54 -22.72 -17.13 -8.65
C PHE A 54 -22.81 -17.53 -10.12
N THR A 55 -23.68 -18.49 -10.43
CA THR A 55 -23.82 -19.07 -11.77
C THR A 55 -24.34 -18.09 -12.81
N THR A 56 -24.93 -16.97 -12.42
CA THR A 56 -25.40 -15.91 -13.34
C THR A 56 -24.48 -14.68 -13.36
N ALA A 57 -23.32 -14.72 -12.71
CA ALA A 57 -22.37 -13.62 -12.74
C ALA A 57 -21.68 -13.52 -14.11
N ASP A 58 -21.56 -12.31 -14.63
CA ASP A 58 -20.96 -11.99 -15.92
C ASP A 58 -19.95 -10.84 -15.76
N GLN A 59 -19.28 -10.46 -16.85
CA GLN A 59 -18.33 -9.34 -16.85
C GLN A 59 -18.95 -8.08 -16.20
N GLY A 60 -18.25 -7.51 -15.21
CA GLY A 60 -18.67 -6.35 -14.44
C GLY A 60 -19.54 -6.65 -13.22
N SER A 61 -19.91 -7.92 -12.96
CA SER A 61 -20.55 -8.33 -11.71
C SER A 61 -19.55 -8.25 -10.54
N CYS A 62 -20.02 -7.85 -9.37
CA CYS A 62 -19.26 -7.90 -8.12
C CYS A 62 -19.81 -9.00 -7.21
N LEU A 63 -18.91 -9.68 -6.51
CA LEU A 63 -19.20 -10.84 -5.68
C LEU A 63 -18.76 -10.60 -4.24
N THR A 64 -19.55 -11.11 -3.31
CA THR A 64 -19.23 -11.08 -1.90
C THR A 64 -19.60 -12.42 -1.24
N TRP A 65 -19.06 -12.64 -0.05
CA TRP A 65 -19.27 -13.83 0.78
C TRP A 65 -18.81 -13.55 2.21
N THR A 66 -19.18 -14.40 3.16
CA THR A 66 -18.65 -14.36 4.52
C THR A 66 -17.54 -15.39 4.70
N VAL A 67 -16.50 -15.01 5.44
CA VAL A 67 -15.41 -15.90 5.86
C VAL A 67 -15.57 -16.16 7.36
N GLY A 68 -15.92 -17.39 7.71
CA GLY A 68 -16.09 -17.87 9.08
C GLY A 68 -14.78 -18.36 9.70
N GLU A 69 -14.89 -18.87 10.94
CA GLU A 69 -13.75 -19.41 11.67
C GLU A 69 -13.06 -20.55 10.89
N GLY A 70 -11.73 -20.52 10.81
CA GLY A 70 -10.96 -21.51 10.04
C GLY A 70 -11.05 -21.35 8.52
N GLY A 71 -11.54 -20.21 8.01
CA GLY A 71 -11.58 -19.87 6.59
C GLY A 71 -12.86 -20.31 5.87
N ALA A 72 -13.82 -20.92 6.57
CA ALA A 72 -15.04 -21.46 5.95
C ALA A 72 -15.84 -20.36 5.23
N ILE A 73 -16.08 -20.54 3.93
CA ILE A 73 -16.82 -19.58 3.10
C ILE A 73 -18.30 -19.95 3.06
N SER A 74 -19.17 -18.95 3.21
CA SER A 74 -20.64 -19.08 3.04
C SER A 74 -21.25 -17.80 2.49
N GLY A 75 -22.52 -17.84 2.07
CA GLY A 75 -23.23 -16.65 1.59
C GLY A 75 -22.62 -16.06 0.31
N PHE A 76 -22.12 -16.91 -0.58
CA PHE A 76 -21.50 -16.47 -1.83
C PHE A 76 -22.56 -15.97 -2.81
N GLU A 77 -22.49 -14.69 -3.17
CA GLU A 77 -23.54 -14.05 -3.97
C GLU A 77 -23.05 -12.83 -4.77
N GLN A 78 -23.86 -12.39 -5.73
CA GLN A 78 -23.66 -11.11 -6.42
C GLN A 78 -24.12 -9.94 -5.55
N THR A 79 -23.39 -8.83 -5.60
CA THR A 79 -23.69 -7.58 -4.90
C THR A 79 -23.40 -6.36 -5.79
N ASP A 80 -23.86 -5.18 -5.37
CA ASP A 80 -23.53 -3.91 -6.04
C ASP A 80 -22.04 -3.58 -5.84
N CYS A 81 -21.33 -3.28 -6.93
CA CYS A 81 -19.93 -2.85 -6.89
C CYS A 81 -19.72 -1.54 -6.13
N ALA A 82 -20.75 -0.68 -6.04
CA ALA A 82 -20.68 0.53 -5.22
C ALA A 82 -20.65 0.21 -3.71
N GLY A 83 -21.13 -0.98 -3.33
CA GLY A 83 -21.06 -1.51 -1.97
C GLY A 83 -19.83 -2.38 -1.73
N GLU A 84 -19.78 -2.94 -0.53
CA GLU A 84 -18.72 -3.85 -0.10
C GLU A 84 -18.76 -5.18 -0.86
N HIS A 85 -17.65 -5.53 -1.49
CA HIS A 85 -17.47 -6.78 -2.23
C HIS A 85 -16.01 -7.22 -2.20
N ARG A 86 -15.75 -8.48 -2.55
CA ARG A 86 -14.40 -9.07 -2.50
C ARG A 86 -13.80 -9.37 -3.87
N PHE A 87 -14.65 -9.45 -4.89
CA PHE A 87 -14.23 -9.85 -6.22
C PHE A 87 -15.03 -9.15 -7.30
N GLU A 88 -14.36 -8.67 -8.34
CA GLU A 88 -14.98 -8.10 -9.54
C GLU A 88 -14.70 -9.00 -10.75
N VAL A 89 -15.76 -9.47 -11.40
CA VAL A 89 -15.69 -10.39 -12.53
C VAL A 89 -15.24 -9.65 -13.79
N ALA A 90 -14.10 -10.03 -14.34
CA ALA A 90 -13.58 -9.46 -15.59
C ALA A 90 -13.99 -10.29 -16.81
N SER A 91 -14.09 -11.61 -16.66
CA SER A 91 -14.62 -12.49 -17.71
C SER A 91 -15.16 -13.80 -17.16
N ARG A 92 -16.06 -14.41 -17.93
CA ARG A 92 -16.59 -15.74 -17.69
C ARG A 92 -15.97 -16.72 -18.68
N GLN A 93 -15.42 -17.82 -18.17
CA GLN A 93 -14.86 -18.93 -18.94
C GLN A 93 -15.78 -20.15 -18.80
N ASP A 94 -15.97 -20.87 -19.90
CA ASP A 94 -16.61 -22.19 -19.89
C ASP A 94 -15.53 -23.26 -20.08
N LEU A 95 -15.21 -24.01 -19.03
CA LEU A 95 -14.18 -25.05 -19.11
C LEU A 95 -14.65 -26.27 -19.91
N ALA A 96 -15.96 -26.44 -20.14
CA ALA A 96 -16.50 -27.56 -20.92
C ALA A 96 -16.21 -27.44 -22.42
N VAL A 97 -15.89 -26.24 -22.93
CA VAL A 97 -15.54 -26.06 -24.35
C VAL A 97 -14.13 -26.53 -24.70
N TYR A 98 -13.27 -26.76 -23.71
CA TYR A 98 -11.92 -27.26 -23.95
C TYR A 98 -11.97 -28.78 -24.14
N PRO A 99 -11.62 -29.30 -25.33
CA PRO A 99 -11.82 -30.71 -25.69
C PRO A 99 -10.80 -31.62 -25.01
N THR A 100 -10.90 -31.75 -23.69
CA THR A 100 -9.95 -32.48 -22.83
C THR A 100 -10.72 -33.27 -21.77
N ALA A 101 -10.16 -34.41 -21.35
CA ALA A 101 -10.69 -35.15 -20.22
C ALA A 101 -10.54 -34.39 -18.88
N GLU A 102 -9.71 -33.33 -18.85
CA GLU A 102 -9.39 -32.54 -17.66
C GLU A 102 -10.62 -31.90 -17.01
N PHE A 103 -11.60 -31.47 -17.81
CA PHE A 103 -12.83 -30.83 -17.32
C PHE A 103 -14.09 -31.64 -17.67
N GLY A 104 -13.93 -32.93 -17.98
CA GLY A 104 -15.05 -33.81 -18.29
C GLY A 104 -16.06 -33.96 -17.14
N GLU A 105 -17.21 -34.58 -17.43
CA GLU A 105 -18.33 -34.74 -16.50
C GLU A 105 -17.91 -35.35 -15.14
N ASN A 106 -17.01 -36.33 -15.15
CA ASN A 106 -16.52 -37.02 -13.95
C ASN A 106 -15.13 -36.54 -13.48
N ALA A 107 -14.61 -35.44 -14.05
CA ALA A 107 -13.30 -34.95 -13.67
C ALA A 107 -13.32 -34.34 -12.26
N PRO A 108 -12.27 -34.55 -11.44
CA PRO A 108 -12.16 -33.87 -10.15
C PRO A 108 -11.96 -32.36 -10.37
N MET A 109 -12.36 -31.56 -9.38
CA MET A 109 -12.08 -30.13 -9.39
C MET A 109 -10.56 -29.86 -9.43
N PRO A 110 -10.10 -28.88 -10.22
CA PRO A 110 -8.70 -28.46 -10.22
C PRO A 110 -8.20 -28.14 -8.82
N ASN A 111 -7.06 -28.72 -8.44
CA ASN A 111 -6.37 -28.38 -7.20
C ASN A 111 -5.77 -26.96 -7.27
N PRO A 112 -5.30 -26.37 -6.15
CA PRO A 112 -4.79 -25.00 -6.13
C PRO A 112 -3.67 -24.73 -7.14
N THR A 113 -2.76 -25.69 -7.32
CA THR A 113 -1.68 -25.57 -8.31
C THR A 113 -2.23 -25.46 -9.73
N ARG A 114 -3.25 -26.26 -10.08
CA ARG A 114 -3.85 -26.18 -11.41
C ARG A 114 -4.69 -24.91 -11.59
N GLN A 115 -5.38 -24.45 -10.56
CA GLN A 115 -6.09 -23.16 -10.59
C GLN A 115 -5.12 -21.99 -10.85
N ALA A 116 -3.95 -22.01 -10.22
CA ALA A 116 -2.91 -21.02 -10.50
C ALA A 116 -2.46 -21.07 -11.97
N GLN A 117 -2.35 -22.25 -12.59
CA GLN A 117 -2.04 -22.35 -14.02
C GLN A 117 -3.19 -21.86 -14.90
N LEU A 118 -4.44 -22.20 -14.56
CA LEU A 118 -5.63 -21.74 -15.29
C LEU A 118 -5.78 -20.21 -15.24
N ARG A 119 -5.39 -19.59 -14.12
CA ARG A 119 -5.29 -18.13 -14.03
C ARG A 119 -4.37 -17.58 -15.12
N GLU A 120 -3.15 -18.10 -15.23
CA GLU A 120 -2.19 -17.61 -16.22
C GLU A 120 -2.65 -17.90 -17.65
N GLU A 121 -3.23 -19.08 -17.89
CA GLU A 121 -3.66 -19.54 -19.21
C GLU A 121 -4.91 -18.79 -19.71
N LEU A 122 -5.89 -18.54 -18.84
CA LEU A 122 -7.24 -18.12 -19.24
C LEU A 122 -7.67 -16.76 -18.69
N CYS A 123 -7.15 -16.34 -17.53
CA CYS A 123 -7.62 -15.12 -16.85
C CYS A 123 -6.76 -13.89 -17.15
N GLY A 124 -5.45 -14.03 -17.34
CA GLY A 124 -4.54 -12.89 -17.50
C GLY A 124 -4.95 -11.93 -18.63
N ALA A 125 -4.97 -12.42 -19.87
CA ALA A 125 -5.25 -11.59 -21.04
C ALA A 125 -6.69 -11.03 -21.08
N SER A 126 -7.66 -11.79 -20.58
CA SER A 126 -9.07 -11.37 -20.54
C SER A 126 -9.29 -10.28 -19.50
N THR A 127 -8.63 -10.37 -18.35
CA THR A 127 -8.72 -9.38 -17.26
C THR A 127 -8.00 -8.08 -17.63
N VAL A 128 -6.81 -8.15 -18.23
CA VAL A 128 -6.11 -6.94 -18.72
C VAL A 128 -6.94 -6.23 -19.80
N ARG A 129 -7.65 -6.97 -20.66
CA ARG A 129 -8.57 -6.38 -21.65
C ARG A 129 -9.76 -5.68 -20.98
N TYR A 130 -10.31 -6.26 -19.93
CA TYR A 130 -11.38 -5.64 -19.14
C TYR A 130 -10.94 -4.32 -18.52
N LEU A 131 -9.69 -4.24 -18.04
CA LEU A 131 -9.09 -3.02 -17.51
C LEU A 131 -8.55 -2.06 -18.60
N GLU A 132 -8.91 -2.28 -19.87
CA GLU A 132 -8.44 -1.47 -21.01
C GLU A 132 -6.90 -1.37 -21.12
N GLY A 133 -6.19 -2.39 -20.67
CA GLY A 133 -4.72 -2.42 -20.63
C GLY A 133 -4.08 -1.84 -19.37
N ARG A 134 -4.87 -1.26 -18.45
CA ARG A 134 -4.38 -0.64 -17.20
C ARG A 134 -4.38 -1.66 -16.08
N TYR A 135 -3.29 -2.42 -15.98
CA TYR A 135 -3.08 -3.35 -14.88
C TYR A 135 -1.66 -3.23 -14.34
N ASP A 136 -1.53 -2.89 -13.07
CA ASP A 136 -0.26 -2.94 -12.35
C ASP A 136 -0.09 -4.32 -11.68
N PRO A 137 0.83 -5.18 -12.17
CA PRO A 137 1.05 -6.49 -11.56
C PRO A 137 1.66 -6.41 -10.14
N HIS A 138 2.13 -5.23 -9.72
CA HIS A 138 2.63 -4.95 -8.37
C HIS A 138 1.65 -4.11 -7.54
N GLY A 139 0.46 -3.83 -8.08
CA GLY A 139 -0.59 -3.06 -7.42
C GLY A 139 -1.31 -3.84 -6.31
N ARG A 140 -2.39 -3.25 -5.80
CA ARG A 140 -3.22 -3.86 -4.75
C ARG A 140 -4.08 -5.02 -5.28
N TYR A 141 -4.50 -4.95 -6.54
CA TYR A 141 -5.35 -5.95 -7.15
C TYR A 141 -4.54 -7.10 -7.76
N SER A 142 -5.01 -8.31 -7.56
CA SER A 142 -4.50 -9.53 -8.18
C SER A 142 -5.57 -10.18 -9.04
N ILE A 143 -5.15 -10.80 -10.13
CA ILE A 143 -6.04 -11.62 -10.97
C ILE A 143 -6.25 -12.96 -10.26
N ALA A 144 -7.50 -13.41 -10.14
CA ALA A 144 -7.81 -14.71 -9.56
C ALA A 144 -8.94 -15.43 -10.32
N PRO A 145 -8.91 -16.77 -10.39
CA PRO A 145 -10.03 -17.57 -10.86
C PRO A 145 -10.95 -17.94 -9.69
N ILE A 146 -12.25 -17.97 -9.92
CA ILE A 146 -13.24 -18.62 -9.05
C ILE A 146 -13.89 -19.75 -9.82
N LEU A 147 -13.76 -20.97 -9.27
CA LEU A 147 -14.45 -22.16 -9.74
C LEU A 147 -15.84 -22.29 -9.10
N PRO A 148 -16.75 -23.09 -9.69
CA PRO A 148 -18.04 -23.34 -9.05
C PRO A 148 -17.83 -24.05 -7.71
N PRO A 149 -18.79 -23.97 -6.78
CA PRO A 149 -18.79 -24.80 -5.58
C PRO A 149 -18.71 -26.29 -5.93
N ALA A 150 -18.17 -27.12 -5.03
CA ALA A 150 -17.93 -28.54 -5.27
C ALA A 150 -19.21 -29.30 -5.73
N SER A 151 -20.36 -29.00 -5.13
CA SER A 151 -21.64 -29.59 -5.52
C SER A 151 -22.09 -29.21 -6.94
N ALA A 152 -21.85 -27.96 -7.35
CA ALA A 152 -22.14 -27.51 -8.72
C ALA A 152 -21.19 -28.16 -9.73
N TRP A 153 -19.91 -28.29 -9.36
CA TRP A 153 -18.93 -29.03 -10.16
C TRP A 153 -19.33 -30.50 -10.32
N GLU A 154 -19.73 -31.19 -9.25
CA GLU A 154 -20.23 -32.56 -9.33
C GLU A 154 -21.50 -32.69 -10.19
N ALA A 155 -22.33 -31.65 -10.23
CA ALA A 155 -23.50 -31.56 -11.10
C ALA A 155 -23.18 -31.19 -12.56
N GLY A 156 -21.90 -31.03 -12.91
CA GLY A 156 -21.44 -30.76 -14.27
C GLY A 156 -21.20 -29.28 -14.60
N ASP A 157 -21.30 -28.36 -13.63
CA ASP A 157 -20.93 -26.95 -13.86
C ASP A 157 -19.41 -26.85 -14.07
N ARG A 158 -19.02 -26.21 -15.16
CA ARG A 158 -17.63 -25.97 -15.57
C ARG A 158 -17.35 -24.49 -15.78
N THR A 159 -18.19 -23.63 -15.24
CA THR A 159 -18.00 -22.18 -15.23
C THR A 159 -16.77 -21.82 -14.38
N MET A 160 -15.87 -21.04 -14.94
CA MET A 160 -14.81 -20.38 -14.17
C MET A 160 -14.92 -18.88 -14.37
N LEU A 161 -15.03 -18.13 -13.28
CA LEU A 161 -14.96 -16.66 -13.35
C LEU A 161 -13.51 -16.23 -13.21
N CYS A 162 -13.07 -15.35 -14.09
CA CYS A 162 -11.79 -14.67 -14.00
C CYS A 162 -12.06 -13.23 -13.59
N GLY A 163 -11.32 -12.72 -12.61
CA GLY A 163 -11.56 -11.38 -12.09
C GLY A 163 -10.46 -10.89 -11.19
N LEU A 164 -10.76 -9.81 -10.47
CA LEU A 164 -9.83 -9.07 -9.65
C LEU A 164 -10.26 -9.10 -8.19
N GLN A 165 -9.28 -9.19 -7.31
CA GLN A 165 -9.46 -9.10 -5.87
C GLN A 165 -8.27 -8.40 -5.22
N GLU A 166 -8.51 -7.72 -4.12
CA GLU A 166 -7.46 -7.31 -3.18
C GLU A 166 -7.35 -8.36 -2.08
N THR A 167 -6.13 -8.63 -1.62
CA THR A 167 -5.88 -9.63 -0.58
C THR A 167 -5.06 -9.06 0.56
N ASP A 168 -5.26 -9.59 1.75
CA ASP A 168 -4.39 -9.33 2.89
C ASP A 168 -3.04 -10.08 2.78
N ARG A 169 -2.27 -10.08 3.87
CA ARG A 169 -0.97 -10.77 3.97
C ARG A 169 -1.09 -12.29 3.84
N ALA A 170 -2.21 -12.88 4.29
CA ALA A 170 -2.46 -14.31 4.19
C ALA A 170 -2.91 -14.72 2.77
N GLY A 171 -3.15 -13.75 1.90
CA GLY A 171 -3.72 -13.99 0.57
C GLY A 171 -5.24 -14.14 0.60
N GLU A 172 -5.88 -13.78 1.71
CA GLU A 172 -7.34 -13.84 1.85
C GLU A 172 -7.97 -12.61 1.19
N PRO A 173 -9.01 -12.79 0.35
CA PRO A 173 -9.71 -11.66 -0.27
C PRO A 173 -10.39 -10.77 0.76
N ILE A 174 -10.04 -9.50 0.75
CA ILE A 174 -10.61 -8.50 1.66
C ILE A 174 -11.77 -7.74 1.02
N LEU A 175 -12.55 -7.06 1.85
CA LEU A 175 -13.61 -6.18 1.39
C LEU A 175 -13.02 -4.94 0.71
N THR A 176 -13.59 -4.62 -0.44
CA THR A 176 -13.31 -3.43 -1.24
C THR A 176 -14.63 -2.76 -1.65
N THR A 177 -14.55 -1.55 -2.20
CA THR A 177 -15.71 -0.82 -2.71
C THR A 177 -15.33 -0.11 -4.02
N GLY A 178 -16.34 0.14 -4.86
CA GLY A 178 -16.15 0.75 -6.17
C GLY A 178 -15.61 -0.22 -7.22
N ARG A 179 -15.73 0.14 -8.50
CA ARG A 179 -15.25 -0.71 -9.60
C ARG A 179 -13.74 -0.59 -9.76
N VAL A 180 -13.05 -1.70 -10.00
CA VAL A 180 -11.59 -1.74 -10.16
C VAL A 180 -11.09 -0.79 -11.25
N VAL A 181 -11.83 -0.63 -12.36
CA VAL A 181 -11.46 0.30 -13.45
C VAL A 181 -11.51 1.78 -13.06
N GLU A 182 -12.20 2.12 -11.97
CA GLU A 182 -12.35 3.48 -11.44
C GLU A 182 -11.43 3.75 -10.25
N GLN A 183 -10.68 2.74 -9.81
CA GLN A 183 -9.88 2.77 -8.60
C GLN A 183 -8.40 2.88 -8.91
N ASP A 184 -7.66 3.53 -8.01
CA ASP A 184 -6.21 3.50 -8.04
C ASP A 184 -5.70 2.08 -7.81
N GLN A 185 -4.77 1.62 -8.64
CA GLN A 185 -4.14 0.30 -8.53
C GLN A 185 -3.04 0.29 -7.47
N ALA A 186 -2.58 1.46 -7.01
CA ALA A 186 -1.50 1.55 -6.04
C ALA A 186 -1.88 0.94 -4.69
N ARG A 187 -0.98 0.11 -4.14
CA ARG A 187 -1.10 -0.38 -2.78
C ARG A 187 -0.71 0.72 -1.79
N THR A 188 -1.71 1.30 -1.14
CA THR A 188 -1.54 2.37 -0.16
C THR A 188 -2.23 2.04 1.16
N PHE A 189 -1.81 2.72 2.22
CA PHE A 189 -2.19 2.43 3.60
C PHE A 189 -2.69 3.69 4.31
N GLU A 190 -3.55 3.54 5.30
CA GLU A 190 -4.09 4.67 6.07
C GLU A 190 -3.02 5.31 6.98
N PRO A 191 -3.08 6.64 7.21
CA PRO A 191 -2.26 7.28 8.23
C PRO A 191 -2.43 6.60 9.60
N GLY A 192 -1.31 6.28 10.25
CA GLY A 192 -1.25 5.56 11.51
C GLY A 192 -1.13 4.05 11.40
N GLU A 193 -1.26 3.47 10.20
CA GLU A 193 -0.99 2.05 10.01
C GLU A 193 0.52 1.77 10.05
N CYS A 194 0.87 0.68 10.73
CA CYS A 194 2.22 0.15 10.77
C CYS A 194 2.35 -0.98 9.75
N VAL A 195 3.36 -0.90 8.89
CA VAL A 195 3.50 -1.78 7.73
C VAL A 195 4.78 -2.59 7.84
N ALA A 196 4.61 -3.90 7.81
CA ALA A 196 5.68 -4.87 7.73
C ALA A 196 6.02 -5.20 6.26
N ILE A 197 7.30 -5.37 5.99
CA ILE A 197 7.86 -5.79 4.71
C ILE A 197 8.37 -7.23 4.89
N ASP A 198 7.88 -8.16 4.07
CA ASP A 198 8.35 -9.55 4.11
C ASP A 198 9.57 -9.81 3.22
N GLY A 199 10.09 -11.04 3.23
CA GLY A 199 11.24 -11.44 2.41
C GLY A 199 11.00 -11.42 0.90
N ALA A 200 9.74 -11.28 0.45
CA ALA A 200 9.36 -11.08 -0.94
C ALA A 200 9.09 -9.60 -1.27
N ASN A 201 9.37 -8.67 -0.34
CA ASN A 201 9.04 -7.25 -0.40
C ASN A 201 7.53 -6.96 -0.47
N SER A 202 6.69 -7.88 -0.01
CA SER A 202 5.26 -7.62 0.13
C SER A 202 5.00 -6.75 1.36
N LEU A 203 4.07 -5.80 1.20
CA LEU A 203 3.67 -4.86 2.23
C LEU A 203 2.35 -5.31 2.86
N SER A 204 2.28 -5.30 4.19
CA SER A 204 1.07 -5.62 4.94
C SER A 204 0.96 -4.83 6.24
N VAL A 205 -0.25 -4.43 6.59
CA VAL A 205 -0.55 -3.80 7.88
C VAL A 205 -0.38 -4.81 9.03
N VAL A 206 0.19 -4.35 10.13
CA VAL A 206 0.34 -5.09 11.39
C VAL A 206 0.02 -4.15 12.57
N ASP A 207 -0.26 -4.72 13.74
CA ASP A 207 -0.32 -3.94 14.98
C ASP A 207 1.03 -3.24 15.21
N CYS A 208 1.04 -1.96 15.56
CA CYS A 208 2.29 -1.21 15.76
C CYS A 208 3.17 -1.78 16.89
N ALA A 209 2.62 -2.52 17.86
CA ALA A 209 3.40 -3.22 18.86
C ALA A 209 4.14 -4.44 18.28
N ALA A 210 3.70 -4.96 17.13
CA ALA A 210 4.42 -5.97 16.37
C ALA A 210 5.55 -5.35 15.52
N ALA A 211 6.47 -6.21 15.10
CA ALA A 211 7.60 -5.82 14.25
C ALA A 211 7.11 -5.29 12.89
N HIS A 212 7.56 -4.09 12.54
CA HIS A 212 7.26 -3.43 11.26
C HIS A 212 8.45 -2.56 10.81
N GLN A 213 8.41 -2.01 9.60
CA GLN A 213 9.52 -1.17 9.07
C GLN A 213 9.08 0.25 8.75
N MET A 214 7.77 0.46 8.56
CA MET A 214 7.20 1.74 8.14
C MET A 214 5.99 2.06 9.00
N GLU A 215 5.89 3.30 9.46
CA GLU A 215 4.64 3.85 10.00
C GLU A 215 4.11 4.92 9.06
N ILE A 216 2.88 4.76 8.59
CA ILE A 216 2.32 5.56 7.51
C ILE A 216 1.85 6.90 8.06
N THR A 217 2.26 8.00 7.42
CA THR A 217 1.91 9.36 7.84
C THR A 217 0.88 10.01 6.93
N SER A 218 0.89 9.67 5.64
CA SER A 218 -0.09 10.13 4.67
C SER A 218 -0.05 9.29 3.38
N ARG A 219 -1.09 9.44 2.57
CA ARG A 219 -1.13 9.01 1.17
C ARG A 219 -1.20 10.23 0.27
N VAL A 220 -0.54 10.17 -0.87
CA VAL A 220 -0.51 11.27 -1.84
C VAL A 220 -0.92 10.74 -3.19
N ASP A 221 -2.00 11.31 -3.75
CA ASP A 221 -2.38 11.10 -5.14
C ASP A 221 -1.54 12.02 -6.04
N LEU A 222 -0.76 11.43 -6.94
CA LEU A 222 0.13 12.15 -7.84
C LEU A 222 -0.54 12.50 -9.18
N ALA A 223 -1.70 11.93 -9.52
CA ALA A 223 -2.36 12.18 -10.80
C ALA A 223 -2.73 13.67 -10.99
N PRO A 224 -3.26 14.40 -9.98
CA PRO A 224 -3.51 15.83 -10.10
C PRO A 224 -2.23 16.68 -10.17
N VAL A 225 -1.11 16.16 -9.68
CA VAL A 225 0.18 16.85 -9.64
C VAL A 225 0.89 16.76 -11.00
N PHE A 226 0.75 15.62 -11.68
CA PHE A 226 1.37 15.34 -12.97
C PHE A 226 0.32 15.04 -14.05
N PRO A 227 -0.50 16.04 -14.46
CA PRO A 227 -1.58 15.82 -15.43
C PRO A 227 -1.08 15.57 -16.86
N GLU A 228 0.18 15.89 -17.15
CA GLU A 228 0.77 15.79 -18.49
C GLU A 228 1.24 14.36 -18.85
N GLY A 229 1.06 13.39 -17.95
CA GLY A 229 1.39 11.98 -18.16
C GLY A 229 2.35 11.42 -17.11
N THR A 230 2.99 10.29 -17.45
CA THR A 230 3.88 9.54 -16.55
C THR A 230 5.07 10.38 -16.06
N PRO A 231 5.15 10.70 -14.75
CA PRO A 231 6.24 11.52 -14.22
C PRO A 231 7.52 10.71 -14.06
N SER A 232 8.67 11.39 -14.16
CA SER A 232 9.95 10.77 -13.80
C SER A 232 10.03 10.56 -12.29
N VAL A 233 10.82 9.57 -11.85
CA VAL A 233 11.08 9.35 -10.40
C VAL A 233 11.69 10.60 -9.76
N GLU A 234 12.54 11.35 -10.48
CA GLU A 234 13.15 12.59 -9.98
C GLU A 234 12.11 13.70 -9.74
N ASP A 235 11.14 13.85 -10.64
CA ASP A 235 10.05 14.82 -10.46
C ASP A 235 9.14 14.45 -9.29
N GLN A 236 8.86 13.15 -9.14
CA GLN A 236 8.12 12.64 -7.99
C GLN A 236 8.88 12.91 -6.69
N ASP A 237 10.17 12.57 -6.61
CA ASP A 237 11.01 12.78 -5.42
C ASP A 237 11.06 14.26 -5.02
N LYS A 238 11.17 15.17 -6.00
CA LYS A 238 11.17 16.60 -5.75
C LYS A 238 9.86 17.07 -5.12
N HIS A 239 8.72 16.55 -5.57
CA HIS A 239 7.42 16.89 -5.00
C HIS A 239 7.21 16.24 -3.63
N LEU A 240 7.48 14.94 -3.53
CA LEU A 240 7.23 14.12 -2.34
C LEU A 240 8.15 14.46 -1.19
N GLY A 241 9.37 14.94 -1.45
CA GLY A 241 10.29 15.38 -0.42
C GLY A 241 9.68 16.44 0.49
N ASP A 242 9.05 17.47 -0.08
CA ASP A 242 8.40 18.53 0.70
C ASP A 242 7.09 18.02 1.33
N VAL A 243 6.26 17.32 0.55
CA VAL A 243 4.93 16.85 1.00
C VAL A 243 5.04 15.85 2.15
N CYS A 244 5.86 14.82 2.00
CA CYS A 244 6.00 13.77 3.00
C CYS A 244 6.78 14.23 4.23
N THR A 245 7.73 15.16 4.08
CA THR A 245 8.40 15.79 5.23
C THR A 245 7.40 16.60 6.06
N LYS A 246 6.55 17.39 5.39
CA LYS A 246 5.48 18.12 6.08
C LYS A 246 4.50 17.16 6.76
N ALA A 247 4.07 16.10 6.07
CA ALA A 247 3.16 15.10 6.64
C ALA A 247 3.75 14.44 7.90
N ALA A 248 5.04 14.11 7.90
CA ALA A 248 5.73 13.60 9.08
C ALA A 248 5.73 14.59 10.27
N HIS A 249 5.94 15.88 10.01
CA HIS A 249 5.88 16.92 11.04
C HIS A 249 4.46 17.08 11.60
N ASP A 250 3.46 17.13 10.73
CA ASP A 250 2.05 17.26 11.12
C ASP A 250 1.62 16.04 11.95
N TYR A 251 1.97 14.83 11.50
CA TYR A 251 1.63 13.57 12.15
C TYR A 251 2.24 13.45 13.57
N LEU A 252 3.47 13.93 13.77
CA LEU A 252 4.12 13.95 15.08
C LEU A 252 3.85 15.24 15.87
N GLY A 253 3.11 16.18 15.31
CA GLY A 253 2.78 17.48 15.91
C GLY A 253 3.90 18.52 15.93
N SER A 254 5.15 18.16 15.58
CA SER A 254 6.25 19.11 15.35
C SER A 254 7.46 18.47 14.68
N GLU A 255 8.30 19.31 14.06
CA GLU A 255 9.62 18.91 13.54
C GLU A 255 10.57 18.44 14.66
N GLU A 256 10.45 19.03 15.86
CA GLU A 256 11.28 18.64 17.01
C GLU A 256 10.95 17.22 17.49
N ASN A 257 9.67 16.82 17.48
CA ASN A 257 9.30 15.46 17.86
C ASN A 257 9.89 14.43 16.89
N LEU A 258 9.85 14.69 15.58
CA LEU A 258 10.50 13.87 14.57
C LEU A 258 12.01 13.76 14.81
N TYR A 259 12.66 14.90 15.07
CA TYR A 259 14.08 14.93 15.35
C TYR A 259 14.43 14.02 16.53
N GLN A 260 13.69 14.11 17.63
CA GLN A 260 13.99 13.38 18.86
C GLN A 260 13.82 11.87 18.69
N ILE A 261 12.81 11.39 17.97
CA ILE A 261 12.61 9.95 17.76
C ILE A 261 13.54 9.34 16.70
N SER A 262 14.36 10.17 16.04
CA SER A 262 15.39 9.76 15.07
C SER A 262 14.90 9.02 13.82
N LEU A 263 13.59 8.88 13.63
CA LEU A 263 13.01 8.42 12.38
C LEU A 263 13.18 9.48 11.28
N GLN A 264 13.03 9.05 10.04
CA GLN A 264 13.16 9.87 8.84
C GLN A 264 11.89 9.75 7.99
N PRO A 265 11.43 10.84 7.37
CA PRO A 265 10.42 10.75 6.32
C PRO A 265 10.95 9.89 5.17
N PHE A 266 10.10 9.03 4.66
CA PHE A 266 10.32 8.18 3.50
C PHE A 266 9.08 8.22 2.62
N TRP A 267 9.24 7.99 1.33
CA TRP A 267 8.14 7.89 0.40
C TRP A 267 8.42 6.84 -0.67
N THR A 268 7.36 6.19 -1.12
CA THR A 268 7.43 5.37 -2.33
C THR A 268 7.32 6.27 -3.57
N THR A 269 7.72 5.73 -4.72
CA THR A 269 7.51 6.35 -6.03
C THR A 269 6.84 5.36 -6.96
N GLN A 270 6.14 5.88 -7.98
CA GLN A 270 5.54 5.07 -9.02
C GLN A 270 6.49 4.92 -10.19
N GLN A 271 6.80 3.67 -10.55
CA GLN A 271 7.52 3.36 -11.77
C GLN A 271 6.62 3.57 -12.98
N ALA A 272 7.21 3.82 -14.16
CA ALA A 272 6.44 4.08 -15.37
C ALA A 272 5.41 2.97 -15.69
N ALA A 273 5.81 1.70 -15.52
CA ALA A 273 4.91 0.56 -15.74
C ALA A 273 3.75 0.51 -14.73
N ALA A 274 3.98 0.88 -13.47
CA ALA A 274 2.93 0.96 -12.46
C ALA A 274 1.95 2.11 -12.76
N TRP A 275 2.48 3.27 -13.13
CA TRP A 275 1.69 4.43 -13.56
C TRP A 275 0.79 4.10 -14.76
N GLU A 276 1.36 3.54 -15.82
CA GLU A 276 0.60 3.09 -17.00
C GLU A 276 -0.41 1.97 -16.64
N GLY A 277 -0.07 1.17 -15.63
CA GLY A 277 -0.94 0.16 -15.04
C GLY A 277 -2.09 0.72 -14.19
N GLY A 278 -2.12 2.03 -13.90
CA GLY A 278 -3.18 2.69 -13.14
C GLY A 278 -2.82 3.04 -11.68
N SER A 279 -1.57 2.84 -11.27
CA SER A 279 -1.08 3.17 -9.93
C SER A 279 -0.59 4.62 -9.88
N HIS A 280 -1.33 5.49 -9.17
CA HIS A 280 -1.06 6.94 -9.13
C HIS A 280 -0.79 7.48 -7.73
N SER A 281 -1.14 6.73 -6.69
CA SER A 281 -0.93 7.15 -5.30
C SER A 281 0.34 6.56 -4.68
N VAL A 282 0.94 7.24 -3.73
CA VAL A 282 2.13 6.77 -2.98
C VAL A 282 1.92 6.89 -1.48
N ASN A 283 2.74 6.16 -0.71
CA ASN A 283 2.76 6.23 0.74
C ASN A 283 3.87 7.19 1.19
N CYS A 284 3.55 8.10 2.11
CA CYS A 284 4.54 8.78 2.95
C CYS A 284 4.63 8.04 4.30
N ALA A 285 5.83 7.73 4.76
CA ALA A 285 6.05 6.95 5.96
C ALA A 285 7.19 7.50 6.83
N LEU A 286 7.25 7.04 8.06
CA LEU A 286 8.42 7.14 8.94
C LEU A 286 9.16 5.82 8.93
N VAL A 287 10.48 5.89 8.75
CA VAL A 287 11.38 4.73 8.76
C VAL A 287 12.64 5.07 9.53
N PHE A 288 13.44 4.04 9.85
CA PHE A 288 14.83 4.22 10.25
C PHE A 288 15.73 3.46 9.29
N SER A 289 16.61 4.19 8.58
CA SER A 289 17.56 3.58 7.65
C SER A 289 18.68 2.87 8.42
N SER A 290 18.85 1.57 8.20
CA SER A 290 19.95 0.81 8.82
C SER A 290 21.29 1.16 8.16
N PRO A 291 22.38 1.30 8.94
CA PRO A 291 23.73 1.45 8.39
C PRO A 291 24.17 0.28 7.49
N GLU A 292 23.58 -0.90 7.69
CA GLU A 292 23.86 -2.13 6.93
C GLU A 292 23.05 -2.21 5.63
N GLY A 293 22.16 -1.24 5.39
CA GLY A 293 21.22 -1.20 4.29
C GLY A 293 19.80 -1.65 4.70
N GLY A 294 18.80 -1.12 4.00
CA GLY A 294 17.39 -1.38 4.32
C GLY A 294 16.86 -0.58 5.51
N PHE A 295 15.70 -0.97 6.02
CA PHE A 295 15.05 -0.35 7.17
C PHE A 295 15.21 -1.23 8.42
N ALA A 296 15.42 -0.58 9.56
CA ALA A 296 15.45 -1.25 10.87
C ALA A 296 14.06 -1.79 11.25
N GLU A 297 14.04 -2.73 12.18
CA GLU A 297 12.80 -3.20 12.81
C GLU A 297 12.31 -2.16 13.82
N LEU A 298 11.05 -1.76 13.67
CA LEU A 298 10.34 -0.88 14.60
C LEU A 298 9.35 -1.70 15.41
N THR A 299 9.22 -1.35 16.69
CA THR A 299 8.10 -1.77 17.55
C THR A 299 7.60 -0.60 18.39
N GLY A 300 6.29 -0.53 18.59
CA GLY A 300 5.61 0.66 19.11
C GLY A 300 5.41 1.74 18.03
N THR A 301 4.43 2.61 18.24
CA THR A 301 4.17 3.75 17.34
C THR A 301 5.12 4.92 17.58
N ALA A 302 5.52 5.59 16.51
CA ALA A 302 6.25 6.84 16.48
C ALA A 302 5.55 7.96 17.26
N THR A 303 4.20 7.99 17.26
CA THR A 303 3.43 8.97 18.03
C THR A 303 3.56 8.76 19.55
N GLY A 304 3.93 7.55 19.98
CA GLY A 304 4.25 7.24 21.37
C GLY A 304 5.58 7.81 21.87
N GLY A 305 6.38 8.41 20.98
CA GLY A 305 7.65 9.05 21.33
C GLY A 305 8.74 8.07 21.79
N LYS A 306 9.82 8.62 22.36
CA LYS A 306 11.00 7.86 22.79
C LYS A 306 10.72 6.75 23.81
N GLU A 307 9.67 6.91 24.61
CA GLU A 307 9.34 5.96 25.69
C GLU A 307 8.72 4.67 25.14
N VAL A 308 7.98 4.75 24.04
CA VAL A 308 7.23 3.64 23.45
C VAL A 308 7.97 3.04 22.26
N LEU A 309 8.43 3.87 21.33
CA LEU A 309 9.09 3.42 20.11
C LEU A 309 10.39 2.67 20.44
N ARG A 310 10.66 1.60 19.70
CA ARG A 310 11.95 0.92 19.68
C ARG A 310 12.44 0.76 18.24
N ILE A 311 13.75 0.85 18.06
CA ILE A 311 14.48 0.69 16.81
C ILE A 311 15.47 -0.45 17.05
N ASP A 312 15.29 -1.57 16.36
CA ASP A 312 16.02 -2.83 16.59
C ASP A 312 16.05 -3.22 18.08
N GLY A 313 14.89 -3.09 18.75
CA GLY A 313 14.70 -3.38 20.17
C GLY A 313 15.27 -2.34 21.16
N ASN A 314 15.96 -1.31 20.67
CA ASN A 314 16.55 -0.25 21.50
C ASN A 314 15.71 1.02 21.49
N PRO A 315 15.72 1.85 22.54
CA PRO A 315 15.10 3.18 22.48
C PRO A 315 15.75 4.04 21.38
N PRO A 316 15.04 5.03 20.81
CA PRO A 316 15.61 5.91 19.81
C PRO A 316 16.90 6.56 20.31
N PRO A 317 17.95 6.67 19.46
CA PRO A 317 19.22 7.23 19.87
C PRO A 317 19.05 8.69 20.28
N ASP A 318 19.81 9.09 21.30
CA ASP A 318 19.80 10.48 21.75
C ASP A 318 20.33 11.43 20.70
N ARG A 319 19.66 12.57 20.57
CA ARG A 319 19.97 13.59 19.59
C ARG A 319 20.55 14.83 20.25
N PRO A 320 21.61 15.42 19.68
CA PRO A 320 22.18 16.65 20.22
C PRO A 320 21.12 17.74 20.39
N LYS A 321 21.23 18.56 21.43
CA LYS A 321 20.37 19.75 21.53
C LYS A 321 20.64 20.67 20.34
N ARG A 322 19.61 20.93 19.53
CA ARG A 322 19.71 21.89 18.43
C ARG A 322 19.80 23.31 18.98
N ARG A 323 20.51 24.19 18.27
CA ARG A 323 20.50 25.62 18.59
C ARG A 323 19.13 26.20 18.21
N PRO A 324 18.54 27.10 19.01
CA PRO A 324 17.27 27.73 18.65
C PRO A 324 17.39 28.44 17.30
N LEU A 325 16.33 28.34 16.48
CA LEU A 325 16.21 29.07 15.23
C LEU A 325 16.43 30.57 15.47
N ARG A 326 17.09 31.25 14.52
CA ARG A 326 17.50 32.66 14.66
C ARG A 326 16.35 33.60 14.99
N GLU A 327 15.14 33.29 14.54
CA GLU A 327 13.90 34.04 14.81
C GLU A 327 13.45 33.97 16.27
N HIS A 328 13.88 32.95 17.01
CA HIS A 328 13.62 32.76 18.44
C HIS A 328 14.76 33.30 19.32
N GLN A 329 15.80 33.89 18.70
CA GLN A 329 16.87 34.54 19.44
C GLN A 329 16.43 35.99 19.71
N ALA A 330 16.36 36.36 20.99
CA ALA A 330 16.18 37.76 21.37
C ALA A 330 17.27 38.60 20.68
N PRO A 331 16.94 39.77 20.10
CA PRO A 331 17.95 40.64 19.52
C PRO A 331 19.01 40.92 20.57
N PRO A 332 20.32 40.88 20.21
CA PRO A 332 21.38 41.18 21.14
C PRO A 332 21.08 42.53 21.79
N ALA A 333 21.17 42.58 23.12
CA ALA A 333 21.02 43.84 23.85
C ALA A 333 21.96 44.87 23.22
N PRO A 334 21.50 46.10 22.93
CA PRO A 334 22.35 47.12 22.34
C PRO A 334 23.58 47.29 23.21
N GLU A 335 24.74 47.07 22.60
CA GLU A 335 26.04 47.21 23.24
C GLU A 335 26.13 48.64 23.79
N ALA A 336 26.32 48.77 25.10
CA ALA A 336 26.45 50.08 25.73
C ALA A 336 27.62 50.82 25.05
N ALA A 337 27.34 52.02 24.55
CA ALA A 337 28.35 52.86 23.94
C ALA A 337 29.54 53.02 24.91
N PRO A 338 30.79 52.91 24.44
CA PRO A 338 31.95 53.08 25.30
C PRO A 338 31.92 54.50 25.92
N ASP A 339 32.15 54.56 27.23
CA ASP A 339 32.23 55.82 27.97
C ASP A 339 33.25 56.77 27.32
N ALA A 340 32.83 58.03 27.19
CA ALA A 340 33.68 59.10 26.67
C ALA A 340 34.92 59.26 27.57
N PRO A 341 36.13 59.45 26.99
CA PRO A 341 37.34 59.58 27.78
C PRO A 341 37.28 60.82 28.69
N GLU A 342 37.61 60.57 29.96
CA GLU A 342 37.70 61.55 31.03
C GLU A 342 38.66 62.69 30.67
N ALA A 343 38.21 63.93 30.83
CA ALA A 343 38.97 65.12 30.50
C ALA A 343 40.23 65.23 31.38
N ALA A 344 41.37 65.46 30.74
CA ALA A 344 42.65 65.66 31.42
C ALA A 344 42.62 66.89 32.35
N PRO A 345 43.30 66.84 33.50
CA PRO A 345 43.34 67.96 34.44
C PRO A 345 44.15 69.14 33.89
N PRO A 346 43.84 70.38 34.29
CA PRO A 346 44.50 71.58 33.76
C PRO A 346 45.96 71.68 34.24
N ALA A 347 46.82 72.18 33.35
CA ALA A 347 48.22 72.45 33.62
C ALA A 347 48.41 73.63 34.59
N PRO A 348 49.47 73.65 35.42
CA PRO A 348 49.74 74.75 36.34
C PRO A 348 50.29 75.99 35.62
N GLU A 349 49.85 77.15 36.10
CA GLU A 349 50.20 78.49 35.63
C GLU A 349 51.62 78.88 36.08
N GLU A 350 52.52 79.13 35.13
CA GLU A 350 53.84 79.73 35.35
C GLU A 350 53.70 81.25 35.55
N ALA A 351 54.24 81.76 36.65
CA ALA A 351 54.37 83.20 36.91
C ALA A 351 55.59 83.77 36.16
N PRO A 352 55.47 84.90 35.43
CA PRO A 352 56.62 85.55 34.80
C PRO A 352 57.33 86.52 35.77
N GLN A 353 58.62 86.77 35.52
CA GLN A 353 59.31 87.98 35.97
C GLN A 353 58.87 89.20 35.16
#